data_AF-A0A846P7G6-F1
#
_entry.id   AF-A0A846P7G6-F1
#
_cell.length_a   1.000
_cell.length_b   1.000
_cell.length_c   1.000
_cell.angle_alpha   90.00
_cell.angle_beta   90.00
_cell.angle_gamma   90.00
#
_symmetry.space_group_name_H-M   'P 1'
#
loop_
_entity.id
_entity.type
_entity.pdbx_description
1 polymer ?
#
loop_
_entity_poly.entity_id
_entity_poly.type
_entity_poly.pdbx_seq_one_letter_code
_entity_poly.pdbx_strand_id
1 'polypeptide(L)'
;MDTEQIKKMNLWLQSRISMDNTADGIVIKFDEPTAADFIAQGFDEETVNLTIKSSWWSEMVTDIIETPDFVDPEESPEQILKYARDLVFEYVGKRLYPY
;
A
#
# COMPACT_ATOMS: atom_id res chain seq x y z
N MET A 1 6.57 2.11 17.50
CA MET A 1 6.68 0.89 16.67
C MET A 1 8.13 0.54 16.30
N ASP A 2 8.53 -0.74 16.31
CA ASP A 2 9.87 -1.20 15.92
C ASP A 2 10.01 -1.53 14.41
N THR A 3 11.25 -1.62 13.93
CA THR A 3 11.57 -1.84 12.51
C THR A 3 11.07 -3.18 11.95
N GLU A 4 10.96 -4.23 12.77
CA GLU A 4 10.47 -5.53 12.30
C GLU A 4 8.95 -5.50 12.07
N GLN A 5 8.21 -4.85 12.97
CA GLN A 5 6.77 -4.61 12.79
C GLN A 5 6.49 -3.79 11.53
N ILE A 6 7.27 -2.74 11.27
CA ILE A 6 7.11 -1.92 10.05
C ILE A 6 7.36 -2.74 8.79
N LYS A 7 8.41 -3.58 8.77
CA LYS A 7 8.69 -4.48 7.65
C LYS A 7 7.56 -5.48 7.43
N LYS A 8 7.06 -6.11 8.50
CA LYS A 8 5.94 -7.06 8.43
C LYS A 8 4.69 -6.40 7.87
N MET A 9 4.38 -5.19 8.33
CA MET A 9 3.24 -4.40 7.84
C MET A 9 3.39 -4.02 6.38
N ASN A 10 4.57 -3.54 5.96
CA ASN A 10 4.85 -3.22 4.56
C ASN A 10 4.58 -4.41 3.64
N LEU A 11 5.14 -5.58 3.96
CA LEU A 11 4.94 -6.79 3.17
C LEU A 11 3.47 -7.20 3.12
N TRP A 12 2.77 -7.09 4.25
CA TRP A 12 1.35 -7.42 4.33
C TRP A 12 0.49 -6.47 3.49
N LEU A 13 0.73 -5.16 3.56
CA LEU A 13 0.03 -4.17 2.75
C LEU A 13 0.31 -4.35 1.25
N GLN A 14 1.57 -4.61 0.86
CA GLN A 14 1.92 -4.91 -0.53
C GLN A 14 1.23 -6.16 -1.07
N SER A 15 1.02 -7.18 -0.22
CA SER A 15 0.31 -8.40 -0.60
C SER A 15 -1.18 -8.18 -0.92
N ARG A 16 -1.75 -7.08 -0.43
CA ARG A 16 -3.14 -6.65 -0.69
C ARG A 16 -3.29 -5.85 -1.99
N ILE A 17 -2.19 -5.57 -2.68
CA ILE A 17 -2.20 -4.93 -4.00
C ILE A 17 -2.22 -6.03 -5.07
N SER A 18 -3.29 -5.98 -5.86
CA SER A 18 -3.49 -6.82 -7.03
C SER A 18 -3.73 -5.97 -8.27
N MET A 19 -3.63 -6.61 -9.42
CA MET A 19 -3.82 -5.98 -10.71
C MET A 19 -4.78 -6.83 -11.51
N ASP A 20 -5.71 -6.17 -12.20
CA ASP A 20 -6.57 -6.79 -13.19
C ASP A 20 -6.30 -6.20 -14.57
N ASN A 21 -6.15 -7.09 -15.55
CA ASN A 21 -6.09 -6.72 -16.95
C ASN A 21 -7.51 -6.73 -17.52
N THR A 22 -8.03 -5.54 -17.85
CA THR A 22 -9.37 -5.36 -18.41
C THR A 22 -9.30 -5.02 -19.89
N ALA A 23 -10.45 -5.01 -20.58
CA ALA A 23 -10.52 -4.59 -21.98
C ALA A 23 -10.17 -3.10 -22.16
N ASP A 24 -10.34 -2.29 -21.11
CA ASP A 24 -10.12 -0.85 -21.10
C ASP A 24 -8.72 -0.45 -20.57
N GLY A 25 -7.89 -1.44 -20.18
CA GLY A 25 -6.54 -1.22 -19.66
C GLY A 25 -6.24 -1.95 -18.36
N ILE A 26 -5.16 -1.53 -17.72
CA ILE A 26 -4.67 -2.08 -16.46
C ILE A 26 -5.36 -1.37 -15.31
N VAL A 27 -5.92 -2.13 -14.38
CA VAL A 27 -6.55 -1.60 -13.17
C VAL A 27 -5.79 -2.11 -11.96
N ILE A 28 -5.25 -1.20 -11.15
CA ILE A 28 -4.68 -1.54 -9.84
C ILE A 28 -5.79 -1.55 -8.80
N LYS A 29 -5.78 -2.58 -7.96
CA LYS A 29 -6.70 -2.74 -6.84
C LYS A 29 -5.91 -2.84 -5.55
N PHE A 30 -6.39 -2.12 -4.54
CA PHE A 30 -5.90 -2.25 -3.18
C PHE A 30 -7.04 -2.76 -2.31
N ASP A 31 -6.89 -3.97 -1.76
CA ASP A 31 -7.82 -4.50 -0.75
C ASP A 31 -7.57 -3.78 0.57
N GLU A 32 -8.17 -2.60 0.72
CA GLU A 32 -7.95 -1.70 1.84
C GLU A 32 -8.28 -2.39 3.17
N PRO A 33 -7.27 -2.64 4.03
CA PRO A 33 -7.51 -3.29 5.31
C PRO A 33 -8.28 -2.40 6.28
N THR A 34 -9.13 -3.03 7.09
CA THR A 34 -9.80 -2.38 8.22
C THR A 34 -8.94 -2.43 9.48
N ALA A 35 -9.31 -1.64 10.49
CA ALA A 35 -8.69 -1.74 11.82
C ALA A 35 -8.78 -3.16 12.41
N ALA A 36 -9.86 -3.90 12.12
CA ALA A 36 -10.02 -5.28 12.56
C ALA A 36 -9.03 -6.23 11.87
N ASP A 37 -8.74 -6.01 10.58
CA ASP A 37 -7.73 -6.79 9.85
C ASP A 37 -6.33 -6.61 10.43
N PHE A 38 -5.98 -5.38 10.84
CA PHE A 38 -4.71 -5.11 11.51
C PHE A 38 -4.58 -5.89 12.81
N ILE A 39 -5.62 -5.85 13.65
CA ILE A 39 -5.65 -6.59 14.92
C ILE A 39 -5.56 -8.10 14.67
N ALA A 40 -6.28 -8.61 13.66
CA ALA A 40 -6.23 -10.02 13.27
C ALA A 40 -4.83 -10.45 12.77
N GLN A 41 -4.11 -9.55 12.12
CA GLN A 41 -2.73 -9.77 11.67
C GLN A 41 -1.69 -9.62 12.80
N GLY A 42 -2.14 -9.27 14.00
CA GLY A 42 -1.32 -9.11 15.20
C GLY A 42 -0.61 -7.77 15.32
N PHE A 43 -1.13 -6.73 14.64
CA PHE A 43 -0.71 -5.35 14.89
C PHE A 43 -1.48 -4.76 16.06
N ASP A 44 -0.82 -3.90 16.82
CA ASP A 44 -1.38 -3.26 18.01
C ASP A 44 -2.15 -1.97 17.66
N GLU A 45 -2.84 -1.42 18.66
CA GLU A 45 -3.68 -0.23 18.46
C GLU A 45 -2.86 1.02 18.10
N GLU A 46 -1.61 1.14 18.57
CA GLU A 46 -0.71 2.24 18.16
C GLU A 46 -0.48 2.19 16.65
N THR A 47 -0.19 1.00 16.11
CA THR A 47 0.01 0.79 14.67
C THR A 47 -1.23 1.16 13.86
N VAL A 48 -2.43 0.78 14.32
CA VAL A 48 -3.70 1.15 13.65
C VAL A 48 -3.90 2.66 13.64
N ASN A 49 -3.61 3.34 14.74
CA ASN A 49 -3.76 4.79 14.85
C ASN A 49 -2.75 5.53 13.95
N LEU A 50 -1.51 5.04 13.89
CA LEU A 50 -0.45 5.62 13.06
C LEU A 50 -0.61 5.33 11.56
N THR A 51 -1.53 4.45 11.17
CA THR A 51 -1.79 4.06 9.77
C THR A 51 -3.18 4.45 9.31
N ILE A 52 -4.17 3.56 9.39
CA ILE A 52 -5.53 3.74 8.84
C ILE A 52 -6.17 5.05 9.32
N LYS A 53 -5.91 5.47 10.56
CA LYS A 53 -6.50 6.71 11.10
C LYS A 53 -5.73 7.98 10.75
N SER A 54 -4.60 7.86 10.04
CA SER A 54 -3.79 9.00 9.65
C SER A 54 -4.25 9.59 8.32
N SER A 55 -4.13 10.91 8.18
CA SER A 55 -4.56 11.63 6.97
C SER A 55 -3.83 11.21 5.70
N TRP A 56 -2.61 10.69 5.83
CA TRP A 56 -1.81 10.23 4.70
C TRP A 56 -2.28 8.89 4.13
N TRP A 57 -3.10 8.14 4.87
CA TRP A 57 -3.56 6.82 4.44
C TRP A 57 -4.40 6.93 3.16
N SER A 58 -5.37 7.84 3.13
CA SER A 58 -6.20 8.08 1.94
C SER A 58 -5.39 8.56 0.74
N GLU A 59 -4.31 9.33 0.98
CA GLU A 59 -3.39 9.76 -0.09
C GLU A 59 -2.67 8.54 -0.68
N MET A 60 -2.12 7.67 0.18
CA MET A 60 -1.49 6.42 -0.26
C MET A 60 -2.44 5.54 -1.06
N VAL A 61 -3.68 5.35 -0.60
CA VAL A 61 -4.68 4.53 -1.30
C VAL A 61 -4.97 5.10 -2.69
N THR A 62 -5.12 6.42 -2.79
CA THR A 62 -5.37 7.11 -4.07
C THR A 62 -4.20 6.89 -5.02
N ASP A 63 -2.97 7.17 -4.60
CA ASP A 63 -1.77 7.02 -5.44
C ASP A 63 -1.57 5.57 -5.91
N ILE A 64 -1.91 4.57 -5.08
CA ILE A 64 -1.83 3.15 -5.45
C ILE A 64 -2.85 2.83 -6.55
N ILE A 65 -4.11 3.24 -6.39
CA ILE A 65 -5.19 2.90 -7.35
C ILE A 65 -4.98 3.65 -8.67
N GLU A 66 -4.53 4.90 -8.60
CA GLU A 66 -4.28 5.77 -9.76
C GLU A 66 -2.89 5.56 -10.37
N THR A 67 -2.10 4.60 -9.88
CA THR A 67 -0.76 4.30 -10.43
C THR A 67 -0.74 4.16 -11.97
N PRO A 68 -1.71 3.49 -12.64
CA PRO A 68 -1.75 3.41 -14.10
C PRO A 68 -1.81 4.76 -14.83
N ASP A 69 -2.28 5.83 -14.17
CA ASP A 69 -2.41 7.16 -14.77
C ASP A 69 -1.10 7.97 -14.70
N PHE A 70 -0.15 7.56 -13.85
CA PHE A 70 1.11 8.27 -13.62
C PHE A 70 2.33 7.62 -14.28
N VAL A 71 2.20 6.35 -14.67
CA VAL A 71 3.26 5.55 -15.29
C VAL A 71 3.27 5.71 -16.81
N ASP A 72 4.39 5.35 -17.44
CA ASP A 72 4.48 5.36 -18.90
C ASP A 72 3.52 4.28 -19.46
N PRO A 73 2.67 4.60 -20.46
CA PRO A 73 1.79 3.61 -21.10
C PRO A 73 2.54 2.46 -21.78
N GLU A 74 3.85 2.60 -22.03
CA GLU A 74 4.71 1.52 -22.52
C GLU A 74 5.28 0.62 -21.41
N GLU A 75 5.09 0.96 -20.12
CA GLU A 75 5.50 0.09 -19.03
C GLU A 75 4.69 -1.22 -19.03
N SER A 76 5.38 -2.32 -18.76
CA SER A 76 4.72 -3.61 -18.66
C SER A 76 3.77 -3.65 -17.44
N PRO A 77 2.69 -4.44 -17.48
CA PRO A 77 1.79 -4.60 -16.34
C PRO A 77 2.51 -4.97 -15.03
N GLU A 78 3.57 -5.77 -15.12
CA GLU A 78 4.38 -6.16 -13.97
C GLU A 78 5.16 -4.99 -13.36
N GLN A 79 5.63 -4.05 -14.18
CA GLN A 79 6.28 -2.81 -13.70
C GLN A 79 5.27 -1.90 -13.00
N ILE A 80 4.07 -1.76 -13.56
CA ILE A 80 3.00 -0.94 -12.98
C ILE A 80 2.57 -1.50 -11.62
N LEU A 81 2.36 -2.82 -11.53
CA LEU A 81 2.05 -3.48 -10.25
C LEU A 81 3.20 -3.32 -9.24
N LYS A 82 4.45 -3.40 -9.70
CA LYS A 82 5.60 -3.18 -8.83
C LYS A 82 5.63 -1.75 -8.31
N TYR A 83 5.40 -0.75 -9.16
CA TYR A 83 5.36 0.65 -8.76
C TYR A 83 4.29 0.89 -7.68
N ALA A 84 3.08 0.37 -7.88
CA ALA A 84 2.01 0.44 -6.89
C ALA A 84 2.42 -0.17 -5.53
N ARG A 85 3.16 -1.28 -5.53
CA ARG A 85 3.70 -1.89 -4.29
C ARG A 85 4.83 -1.09 -3.66
N ASP A 86 5.68 -0.47 -4.47
CA ASP A 86 6.78 0.37 -3.99
C ASP A 86 6.24 1.65 -3.33
N LEU A 87 5.11 2.20 -3.79
CA LEU A 87 4.43 3.32 -3.14
C LEU A 87 4.07 3.02 -1.68
N VAL A 88 3.56 1.83 -1.36
CA VAL A 88 3.30 1.44 0.04
C VAL A 88 4.55 1.56 0.88
N PHE A 89 5.67 1.03 0.37
CA PHE A 89 6.94 1.08 1.07
C PHE A 89 7.42 2.52 1.27
N GLU A 90 7.28 3.38 0.26
CA GLU A 90 7.62 4.80 0.39
C GLU A 90 6.75 5.51 1.43
N TYR A 91 5.44 5.29 1.40
CA TYR A 91 4.50 5.96 2.29
C TYR A 91 4.74 5.58 3.76
N VAL A 92 4.79 4.28 4.03
CA VAL A 92 5.11 3.72 5.36
C VAL A 92 6.53 4.10 5.77
N GLY A 93 7.49 4.03 4.84
CA GLY A 93 8.89 4.42 4.98
C GLY A 93 9.05 5.83 5.53
N LYS A 94 8.52 6.82 4.80
CA LYS A 94 8.62 8.25 5.12
C LYS A 94 8.00 8.63 6.47
N ARG A 95 7.10 7.80 7.02
CA ARG A 95 6.22 8.19 8.13
C ARG A 95 6.44 7.37 9.40
N LEU A 96 6.83 6.11 9.26
CA LEU A 96 6.88 5.16 10.36
C LEU A 96 8.28 4.64 10.66
N TYR A 97 9.24 4.72 9.73
CA TYR A 97 10.63 4.37 10.06
C TYR A 97 11.26 5.42 10.98
N PRO A 98 11.88 5.01 12.10
CA PRO A 98 12.71 5.90 12.89
C PRO A 98 13.96 6.28 12.09
N TYR A 99 14.20 7.59 11.96
CA TYR A 99 15.43 8.15 11.40
C TYR A 99 16.64 7.88 12.29
#